data_AF-A0A7R9M0Z0-F1
#
_entry.id   AF-A0A7R9M0Z0-F1
#
_cell.length_a   1.000
_cell.length_b   1.000
_cell.length_c   1.000
_cell.angle_alpha   90.00
_cell.angle_beta   90.00
_cell.angle_gamma   90.00
#
_symmetry.space_group_name_H-M   'P 1'
#
loop_
_entity.id
_entity.type
_entity.pdbx_description
1 polymer ?
#
loop_
_entity_poly.entity_id
_entity_poly.type
_entity_poly.pdbx_seq_one_letter_code
_entity_poly.pdbx_strand_id
1 'polypeptide(L)'
;MPFNTTSSKIVVHPQYDPAIFAHDFCLIKLTDPAPQSDTVRYATLATSYPPAGTKAIVTGWGYTNGTDDTSLATNLQSAELTVIDQATCARYWLPLGDPIHNYQLCTQNKDKSFCSYGGTNTQNMSSTTSTKVIKHPHYDKKTADHDFCLVKLVKPVELSDTVMVIPMASSYPSNETIAIAMGWGRTDGNNEKSTSPVLLEAELNILDRDTCVEKYKFGGDRPIHNDQICTNTMGKSICQGDSGGPLTVMNGTIRELVGVVSFVQTGCPKIGRELGHKAIIKYGGTNLDNMPFSTTWSGVAIHPLYNNPKEYAYDFCLIKMVDPVKTLSDQVQYAKLATDYPPNGTKAFVSGWGKTDGKDEKSTANELQHAQLTIINLEECEKDWSDIGSDQICTKSIDTGTCNGDSGGPLTIESSREVVGVVSYGERFCPFGVPIVYGYIPA
;
A
#
# COMPACT_ATOMS: atom_id res chain seq x y z
N MET A 1 46.18 0.89 38.23
CA MET A 1 46.45 2.16 37.53
C MET A 1 46.22 1.94 36.04
N PRO A 2 45.64 2.91 35.30
CA PRO A 2 45.50 2.79 33.86
C PRO A 2 46.89 2.64 33.21
N PHE A 3 47.02 1.69 32.28
CA PHE A 3 48.20 1.57 31.45
C PHE A 3 48.09 2.62 30.34
N ASN A 4 49.01 3.58 30.34
CA ASN A 4 49.09 4.62 29.32
C ASN A 4 50.28 4.30 28.41
N THR A 5 50.04 4.27 27.10
CA THR A 5 51.08 4.14 26.07
C THR A 5 50.69 4.98 24.86
N THR A 6 51.62 5.18 23.94
CA THR A 6 51.40 5.83 22.66
C THR A 6 51.42 4.80 21.53
N SER A 7 50.90 5.16 20.36
CA SER A 7 51.06 4.34 19.15
C SER A 7 52.40 4.65 18.48
N SER A 8 53.19 3.63 18.17
CA SER A 8 54.43 3.76 17.37
C SER A 8 54.17 3.67 15.86
N LYS A 9 53.09 3.00 15.45
CA LYS A 9 52.70 2.88 14.03
C LYS A 9 51.22 2.54 13.90
N ILE A 10 50.56 3.09 12.88
CA ILE A 10 49.26 2.63 12.41
C ILE A 10 49.50 1.93 11.07
N VAL A 11 48.98 0.72 10.91
CA VAL A 11 49.08 -0.08 9.70
C VAL A 11 47.66 -0.25 9.13
N VAL A 12 47.37 0.51 8.09
CA VAL A 12 46.12 0.37 7.32
C VAL A 12 46.24 -0.84 6.41
N HIS A 13 45.15 -1.57 6.22
CA HIS A 13 45.14 -2.73 5.34
C HIS A 13 45.49 -2.32 3.89
N PRO A 14 46.40 -3.03 3.17
CA PRO A 14 46.80 -2.63 1.82
C PRO A 14 45.67 -2.63 0.78
N GLN A 15 44.60 -3.38 1.04
CA GLN A 15 43.41 -3.47 0.19
C GLN A 15 42.24 -2.63 0.72
N TYR A 16 42.50 -1.68 1.62
CA TYR A 16 41.45 -0.78 2.12
C TYR A 16 40.87 0.05 0.97
N ASP A 17 39.55 0.02 0.80
CA ASP A 17 38.82 0.83 -0.17
C ASP A 17 37.71 1.62 0.54
N PRO A 18 37.81 2.96 0.63
CA PRO A 18 36.82 3.78 1.32
C PRO A 18 35.50 3.90 0.56
N ALA A 19 35.43 3.61 -0.74
CA ALA A 19 34.19 3.72 -1.51
C ALA A 19 33.21 2.59 -1.18
N ILE A 20 33.73 1.42 -0.81
CA ILE A 20 32.95 0.22 -0.51
C ILE A 20 33.24 -0.34 0.88
N PHE A 21 34.00 0.42 1.70
CA PHE A 21 34.46 0.02 3.03
C PHE A 21 35.15 -1.36 3.04
N ALA A 22 35.85 -1.71 1.96
CA ALA A 22 36.54 -2.99 1.89
C ALA A 22 37.74 -2.98 2.84
N HIS A 23 37.89 -4.04 3.62
CA HIS A 23 38.97 -4.18 4.60
C HIS A 23 39.11 -2.98 5.55
N ASP A 24 37.97 -2.43 6.01
CA ASP A 24 37.90 -1.28 6.92
C ASP A 24 38.34 -1.62 8.35
N PHE A 25 39.63 -1.89 8.50
CA PHE A 25 40.30 -2.08 9.77
C PHE A 25 41.77 -1.65 9.67
N CYS A 26 42.36 -1.31 10.81
CA CYS A 26 43.80 -1.05 10.91
C CYS A 26 44.38 -1.73 12.15
N LEU A 27 45.68 -1.97 12.13
CA LEU A 27 46.44 -2.43 13.28
C LEU A 27 47.19 -1.25 13.88
N ILE A 28 47.00 -1.01 15.17
CA ILE A 28 47.75 0.01 15.91
C ILE A 28 48.86 -0.71 16.69
N LYS A 29 50.11 -0.44 16.33
CA LYS A 29 51.28 -0.90 17.08
C LYS A 29 51.55 0.05 18.23
N LEU A 30 51.52 -0.47 19.45
CA LEU A 30 51.86 0.29 20.66
C LEU A 30 53.38 0.52 20.73
N THR A 31 53.80 1.62 21.36
CA THR A 31 55.21 1.90 21.64
C THR A 31 55.75 0.91 22.68
N ASP A 32 54.97 0.68 23.73
CA ASP A 32 55.27 -0.30 24.77
C ASP A 32 54.21 -1.41 24.77
N PRO A 33 54.58 -2.69 24.91
CA PRO A 33 53.61 -3.77 25.02
C PRO A 33 52.66 -3.56 26.21
N ALA A 34 51.36 -3.70 25.98
CA ALA A 34 50.38 -3.63 27.06
C ALA A 34 50.56 -4.84 28.00
N PRO A 35 50.76 -4.62 29.32
CA PRO A 35 50.89 -5.70 30.27
C PRO A 35 49.55 -6.41 30.45
N GLN A 36 49.58 -7.73 30.52
CA GLN A 36 48.36 -8.50 30.82
C GLN A 36 47.89 -8.20 32.24
N SER A 37 46.58 -8.15 32.40
CA SER A 37 45.90 -7.97 33.68
C SER A 37 44.51 -8.60 33.63
N ASP A 38 43.74 -8.47 34.71
CA ASP A 38 42.35 -8.92 34.73
C ASP A 38 41.47 -8.20 33.69
N THR A 39 41.87 -7.01 33.25
CA THR A 39 41.14 -6.20 32.25
C THR A 39 41.84 -6.09 30.90
N VAL A 40 43.07 -6.61 30.76
CA VAL A 40 43.86 -6.57 29.50
C VAL A 40 44.36 -7.97 29.17
N ARG A 41 43.86 -8.55 28.09
CA ARG A 41 44.24 -9.89 27.63
C ARG A 41 44.49 -9.89 26.12
N TYR A 42 45.34 -10.80 25.66
CA TYR A 42 45.56 -10.98 24.23
C TYR A 42 44.40 -11.79 23.63
N ALA A 43 43.88 -11.31 22.50
CA ALA A 43 42.95 -12.06 21.68
C ALA A 43 43.73 -12.86 20.64
N THR A 44 43.39 -14.14 20.48
CA THR A 44 43.92 -14.97 19.39
C THR A 44 43.21 -14.61 18.10
N LEU A 45 43.96 -14.41 17.01
CA LEU A 45 43.37 -14.14 15.70
C LEU A 45 42.78 -15.42 15.12
N ALA A 46 41.57 -15.30 14.55
CA ALA A 46 40.95 -16.39 13.81
C ALA A 46 41.75 -16.68 12.53
N THR A 47 41.94 -17.96 12.23
CA THR A 47 42.66 -18.43 11.01
C THR A 47 41.71 -18.81 9.88
N SER A 48 40.41 -18.86 10.14
CA SER A 48 39.37 -19.18 9.17
C SER A 48 38.05 -18.48 9.53
N TYR A 49 37.13 -18.41 8.56
CA TYR A 49 35.80 -17.87 8.78
C TYR A 49 35.01 -18.77 9.75
N PRO A 50 34.42 -18.23 10.82
CA PRO A 50 33.69 -19.03 11.80
C PRO A 50 32.41 -19.62 11.19
N PRO A 51 32.05 -20.88 11.49
CA PRO A 51 30.82 -21.49 10.99
C PRO A 51 29.55 -20.72 11.41
N ALA A 52 28.50 -20.77 10.58
CA ALA A 52 27.20 -20.24 10.94
C ALA A 52 26.68 -20.91 12.23
N GLY A 53 26.07 -20.12 13.13
CA GLY A 53 25.66 -20.54 14.46
C GLY A 53 26.69 -20.29 15.56
N THR A 54 27.95 -19.96 15.20
CA THR A 54 28.98 -19.60 16.19
C THR A 54 28.54 -18.37 16.99
N LYS A 55 28.65 -18.43 18.32
CA LYS A 55 28.42 -17.26 19.17
C LYS A 55 29.63 -16.34 19.11
N ALA A 56 29.39 -15.07 18.87
CA ALA A 56 30.40 -14.01 18.83
C ALA A 56 30.03 -12.92 19.84
N ILE A 57 31.04 -12.26 20.39
CA ILE A 57 30.86 -11.10 21.25
C ILE A 57 31.52 -9.92 20.54
N VAL A 58 30.74 -8.87 20.29
CA VAL A 58 31.30 -7.56 19.90
C VAL A 58 31.42 -6.72 21.16
N THR A 59 32.53 -6.00 21.30
CA THR A 59 32.73 -5.03 22.39
C THR A 59 33.19 -3.70 21.81
N GLY A 60 32.81 -2.59 22.45
CA GLY A 60 33.22 -1.26 21.99
C GLY A 60 32.58 -0.11 22.76
N TRP A 61 32.97 1.11 22.41
CA TRP A 61 32.49 2.36 22.99
C TRP A 61 31.64 3.19 22.02
N GLY A 62 31.07 2.54 21.01
CA GLY A 62 30.26 3.19 19.98
C GLY A 62 28.95 3.78 20.51
N TYR A 63 28.14 4.31 19.59
CA TYR A 63 26.84 4.88 19.94
C TYR A 63 25.93 3.86 20.61
N THR A 64 25.33 4.27 21.72
CA THR A 64 24.37 3.45 22.48
C THR A 64 22.94 3.66 22.01
N ASN A 65 22.71 4.66 21.15
CA ASN A 65 21.47 4.95 20.48
C ASN A 65 21.74 5.15 18.97
N GLY A 66 21.02 4.42 18.11
CA GLY A 66 21.20 4.48 16.65
C GLY A 66 20.54 5.68 15.97
N THR A 67 19.88 6.57 16.73
CA THR A 67 19.23 7.80 16.23
C THR A 67 19.86 9.08 16.78
N ASP A 68 20.87 8.97 17.64
CA ASP A 68 21.55 10.09 18.26
C ASP A 68 23.08 9.88 18.21
N ASP A 69 23.69 10.50 17.20
CA ASP A 69 25.14 10.51 16.94
C ASP A 69 25.94 11.32 17.99
N THR A 70 25.34 11.71 19.11
CA THR A 70 26.05 12.38 20.22
C THR A 70 26.26 11.48 21.44
N SER A 71 25.66 10.29 21.46
CA SER A 71 25.56 9.43 22.65
C SER A 71 26.56 8.25 22.69
N LEU A 72 27.86 8.56 22.66
CA LEU A 72 28.92 7.56 22.80
C LEU A 72 28.94 6.94 24.20
N ALA A 73 29.20 5.64 24.28
CA ALA A 73 29.31 4.95 25.55
C ALA A 73 30.56 5.41 26.32
N THR A 74 30.39 5.84 27.57
CA THR A 74 31.53 6.16 28.47
C THR A 74 32.18 4.90 29.05
N ASN A 75 31.42 3.81 29.14
CA ASN A 75 31.87 2.50 29.58
C ASN A 75 31.90 1.52 28.41
N LEU A 76 32.83 0.55 28.44
CA LEU A 76 32.91 -0.50 27.42
C LEU A 76 31.59 -1.28 27.37
N GLN A 77 30.98 -1.34 26.19
CA GLN A 77 29.77 -2.11 25.94
C GLN A 77 30.12 -3.47 25.33
N SER A 78 29.22 -4.44 25.48
CA SER A 78 29.32 -5.74 24.84
C SER A 78 27.96 -6.21 24.33
N ALA A 79 27.93 -6.87 23.17
CA ALA A 79 26.75 -7.54 22.65
C ALA A 79 27.09 -8.96 22.17
N GLU A 80 26.25 -9.92 22.57
CA GLU A 80 26.29 -11.28 22.04
C GLU A 80 25.55 -11.36 20.71
N LEU A 81 26.19 -11.98 19.73
CA LEU A 81 25.74 -12.11 18.37
C LEU A 81 25.93 -13.56 17.93
N THR A 82 25.22 -13.97 16.88
CA THR A 82 25.39 -15.29 16.26
C THR A 82 25.86 -15.10 14.83
N VAL A 83 26.96 -15.74 14.44
CA VAL A 83 27.47 -15.74 13.07
C VAL A 83 26.42 -16.36 12.14
N ILE A 84 26.17 -15.71 11.01
CA ILE A 84 25.30 -16.22 9.96
C ILE A 84 26.12 -16.45 8.68
N ASP A 85 25.65 -17.35 7.83
CA ASP A 85 26.30 -17.60 6.55
C ASP A 85 26.12 -16.41 5.59
N GLN A 86 27.09 -16.25 4.67
CA GLN A 86 27.11 -15.11 3.76
C GLN A 86 25.92 -15.08 2.79
N ALA A 87 25.37 -16.23 2.41
CA ALA A 87 24.21 -16.27 1.51
C ALA A 87 22.95 -15.76 2.20
N THR A 88 22.72 -16.18 3.45
CA THR A 88 21.66 -15.64 4.31
C THR A 88 21.85 -14.14 4.55
N CYS A 89 23.08 -13.71 4.81
CA CYS A 89 23.40 -12.29 4.98
C CYS A 89 23.09 -11.48 3.72
N ALA A 90 23.58 -11.92 2.56
CA ALA A 90 23.39 -11.25 1.27
C ALA A 90 21.90 -11.03 0.96
N ARG A 91 20.99 -11.94 1.34
CA ARG A 91 19.54 -11.74 1.17
C ARG A 91 18.98 -10.49 1.85
N TYR A 92 19.55 -10.08 2.99
CA TYR A 92 19.11 -8.88 3.68
C TYR A 92 19.61 -7.59 3.01
N TRP A 93 20.78 -7.63 2.38
CA TRP A 93 21.45 -6.45 1.81
C TRP A 93 21.26 -6.29 0.30
N LEU A 94 20.89 -7.37 -0.41
CA LEU A 94 20.56 -7.35 -1.84
C LEU A 94 19.53 -6.28 -2.24
N PRO A 95 18.43 -6.06 -1.49
CA PRO A 95 17.47 -4.99 -1.81
C PRO A 95 18.04 -3.57 -1.69
N LEU A 96 19.10 -3.39 -0.88
CA LEU A 96 19.74 -2.10 -0.63
C LEU A 96 20.83 -1.77 -1.66
N GLY A 97 21.17 -2.71 -2.54
CA GLY A 97 22.18 -2.52 -3.59
C GLY A 97 23.62 -2.80 -3.17
N ASP A 98 23.85 -3.27 -1.94
CA ASP A 98 25.17 -3.53 -1.39
C ASP A 98 25.48 -5.04 -1.33
N PRO A 99 26.34 -5.57 -2.23
CA PRO A 99 26.72 -6.97 -2.19
C PRO A 99 27.62 -7.26 -0.98
N ILE A 100 27.33 -8.37 -0.27
CA ILE A 100 28.18 -8.87 0.82
C ILE A 100 29.37 -9.63 0.23
N HIS A 101 30.57 -9.33 0.70
CA HIS A 101 31.83 -9.90 0.21
C HIS A 101 32.48 -10.87 1.21
N ASN A 102 33.37 -11.73 0.73
CA ASN A 102 34.08 -12.74 1.54
C ASN A 102 34.99 -12.16 2.64
N TYR A 103 35.33 -10.87 2.58
CA TYR A 103 36.08 -10.16 3.63
C TYR A 103 35.19 -9.63 4.76
N GLN A 104 33.86 -9.77 4.67
CA GLN A 104 32.90 -9.32 5.68
C GLN A 104 32.36 -10.49 6.50
N LEU A 105 32.35 -10.34 7.82
CA LEU A 105 31.74 -11.28 8.75
C LEU A 105 30.32 -10.84 9.10
N CYS A 106 29.34 -11.68 8.80
CA CYS A 106 27.95 -11.41 9.13
C CYS A 106 27.54 -12.03 10.46
N THR A 107 26.85 -11.26 11.28
CA THR A 107 26.28 -11.70 12.55
C THR A 107 24.88 -11.15 12.76
N GLN A 108 24.07 -11.83 13.57
CA GLN A 108 22.70 -11.44 13.87
C GLN A 108 22.41 -11.66 15.36
N ASN A 109 21.63 -10.77 15.96
CA ASN A 109 20.96 -11.02 17.23
C ASN A 109 19.47 -11.34 16.95
N LYS A 110 19.07 -12.60 17.07
CA LYS A 110 17.70 -13.04 16.76
C LYS A 110 16.68 -12.73 17.87
N ASP A 111 17.15 -12.38 19.06
CA ASP A 111 16.32 -12.19 20.25
C ASP A 111 15.99 -10.71 20.51
N LYS A 112 16.64 -9.80 19.78
CA LYS A 112 16.40 -8.36 19.83
C LYS A 112 15.89 -7.86 18.48
N SER A 113 14.82 -7.08 18.52
CA SER A 113 14.22 -6.41 17.38
C SER A 113 14.37 -4.91 17.55
N PHE A 114 14.58 -4.21 16.43
CA PHE A 114 14.46 -2.77 16.37
C PHE A 114 12.99 -2.40 16.17
N CYS A 115 12.48 -1.45 16.94
CA CYS A 115 11.09 -1.01 16.89
C CYS A 115 11.03 0.50 16.69
N SER A 116 10.38 0.95 15.63
CA SER A 116 10.11 2.37 15.37
C SER A 116 8.65 2.71 15.65
N TYR A 117 8.37 3.90 16.19
CA TYR A 117 7.02 4.33 16.57
C TYR A 117 6.83 5.86 16.50
N GLY A 118 5.57 6.31 16.56
CA GLY A 118 5.22 7.71 16.79
C GLY A 118 5.33 8.67 15.59
N GLY A 119 5.45 8.16 14.36
CA GLY A 119 5.54 8.96 13.15
C GLY A 119 4.80 8.35 11.97
N THR A 120 4.36 9.19 11.03
CA THR A 120 3.75 8.77 9.75
C THR A 120 4.78 8.69 8.63
N ASN A 121 5.90 9.41 8.73
CA ASN A 121 7.02 9.32 7.80
C ASN A 121 8.14 8.49 8.41
N THR A 122 8.68 7.52 7.67
CA THR A 122 9.75 6.61 8.12
C THR A 122 11.02 7.32 8.55
N GLN A 123 11.23 8.56 8.10
CA GLN A 123 12.37 9.40 8.48
C GLN A 123 12.15 10.13 9.83
N ASN A 124 10.91 10.25 10.30
CA ASN A 124 10.53 11.04 11.47
C ASN A 124 9.88 10.16 12.56
N MET A 125 10.50 9.01 12.87
CA MET A 125 10.01 8.09 13.89
C MET A 125 10.98 8.03 15.07
N SER A 126 10.43 7.83 16.27
CA SER A 126 11.23 7.45 17.44
C SER A 126 11.60 5.97 17.35
N SER A 127 12.74 5.59 17.95
CA SER A 127 13.24 4.21 17.91
C SER A 127 13.48 3.65 19.31
N THR A 128 13.29 2.34 19.45
CA THR A 128 13.68 1.56 20.63
C THR A 128 14.11 0.15 20.22
N THR A 129 14.59 -0.63 21.17
CA THR A 129 14.94 -2.04 20.97
C THR A 129 14.14 -2.95 21.89
N SER A 130 14.03 -4.23 21.54
CA SER A 130 13.39 -5.23 22.38
C SER A 130 14.38 -5.95 23.30
N THR A 131 13.87 -6.39 24.46
CA THR A 131 14.55 -7.33 25.36
C THR A 131 14.18 -8.77 25.05
N LYS A 132 13.00 -8.99 24.46
CA LYS A 132 12.48 -10.32 24.17
C LYS A 132 11.41 -10.27 23.08
N VAL A 133 11.46 -11.23 22.18
CA VAL A 133 10.35 -11.59 21.28
C VAL A 133 9.73 -12.89 21.78
N ILE A 134 8.43 -12.88 22.06
CA ILE A 134 7.67 -14.01 22.60
C ILE A 134 6.77 -14.52 21.49
N LYS A 135 7.19 -15.59 20.81
CA LYS A 135 6.41 -16.26 19.78
C LYS A 135 5.23 -17.01 20.40
N HIS A 136 4.13 -17.11 19.66
CA HIS A 136 3.01 -17.93 20.11
C HIS A 136 3.46 -19.39 20.26
N PRO A 137 3.15 -20.09 21.38
CA PRO A 137 3.58 -21.47 21.62
C PRO A 137 3.10 -22.47 20.56
N HIS A 138 1.99 -22.16 19.89
CA HIS A 138 1.35 -22.98 18.87
C HIS A 138 1.55 -22.45 17.45
N TYR A 139 2.53 -21.56 17.23
CA TYR A 139 2.83 -21.09 15.90
C TYR A 139 3.30 -22.22 14.98
N ASP A 140 2.63 -22.38 13.83
CA ASP A 140 3.00 -23.35 12.80
C ASP A 140 3.43 -22.63 11.51
N LYS A 141 4.68 -22.85 11.10
CA LYS A 141 5.26 -22.21 9.92
C LYS A 141 4.65 -22.68 8.60
N LYS A 142 4.11 -23.89 8.54
CA LYS A 142 3.52 -24.46 7.33
C LYS A 142 2.12 -23.88 7.11
N THR A 143 1.29 -23.83 8.14
CA THR A 143 -0.11 -23.37 8.04
C THR A 143 -0.29 -21.88 8.33
N ALA A 144 0.72 -21.24 8.93
CA ALA A 144 0.63 -19.87 9.48
C ALA A 144 -0.41 -19.74 10.60
N ASP A 145 -0.67 -20.81 11.34
CA ASP A 145 -1.53 -20.75 12.52
C ASP A 145 -0.82 -20.02 13.63
N HIS A 146 -1.56 -19.19 14.35
CA HIS A 146 -1.08 -18.32 15.41
C HIS A 146 0.14 -17.50 15.02
N ASP A 147 0.17 -16.98 13.78
CA ASP A 147 1.26 -16.16 13.24
C ASP A 147 1.24 -14.74 13.80
N PHE A 148 1.49 -14.64 15.10
CA PHE A 148 1.70 -13.40 15.83
C PHE A 148 2.69 -13.61 16.98
N CYS A 149 3.25 -12.52 17.48
CA CYS A 149 4.15 -12.55 18.63
C CYS A 149 4.01 -11.29 19.47
N LEU A 150 4.48 -11.35 20.71
CA LEU A 150 4.60 -10.19 21.59
C LEU A 150 6.05 -9.72 21.62
N VAL A 151 6.27 -8.41 21.56
CA VAL A 151 7.61 -7.81 21.63
C VAL A 151 7.72 -7.02 22.94
N LYS A 152 8.61 -7.44 23.83
CA LYS A 152 8.89 -6.73 25.08
C LYS A 152 9.99 -5.69 24.84
N LEU A 153 9.66 -4.41 24.98
CA LEU A 153 10.60 -3.30 24.79
C LEU A 153 11.63 -3.22 25.93
N VAL A 154 12.78 -2.60 25.66
CA VAL A 154 13.81 -2.31 26.70
C VAL A 154 13.32 -1.30 27.70
N LYS A 155 12.59 -0.28 27.25
CA LYS A 155 11.91 0.70 28.10
C LYS A 155 10.46 0.85 27.66
N PRO A 156 9.53 1.10 28.59
CA PRO A 156 8.19 1.56 28.25
C PRO A 156 8.25 2.79 27.35
N VAL A 157 7.30 2.90 26.43
CA VAL A 157 7.12 4.08 25.58
C VAL A 157 6.07 4.97 26.22
N GLU A 158 6.37 6.27 26.31
CA GLU A 158 5.42 7.28 26.80
C GLU A 158 4.33 7.55 25.75
N LEU A 159 3.08 7.65 26.21
CA LEU A 159 1.94 7.96 25.34
C LEU A 159 1.94 9.44 24.95
N SER A 160 1.47 9.73 23.74
CA SER A 160 1.40 11.08 23.17
C SER A 160 0.31 11.14 22.10
N ASP A 161 0.14 12.31 21.48
CA ASP A 161 -0.78 12.49 20.35
C ASP A 161 -0.42 11.60 19.14
N THR A 162 0.83 11.16 19.03
CA THR A 162 1.29 10.26 17.96
C THR A 162 1.52 8.82 18.43
N VAL A 163 1.40 8.55 19.74
CA VAL A 163 1.63 7.24 20.34
C VAL A 163 0.49 6.90 21.29
N MET A 164 -0.38 6.00 20.84
CA MET A 164 -1.55 5.56 21.60
C MET A 164 -1.66 4.04 21.63
N VAL A 165 -2.34 3.53 22.65
CA VAL A 165 -2.70 2.11 22.75
C VAL A 165 -3.98 1.87 21.97
N ILE A 166 -4.02 0.78 21.19
CA ILE A 166 -5.23 0.32 20.52
C ILE A 166 -5.91 -0.76 21.35
N PRO A 167 -7.23 -0.66 21.64
CA PRO A 167 -7.97 -1.75 22.27
C PRO A 167 -8.10 -2.95 21.32
N MET A 168 -8.09 -4.16 21.87
CA MET A 168 -8.37 -5.38 21.10
C MET A 168 -9.89 -5.59 21.01
N ALA A 169 -10.37 -6.01 19.84
CA ALA A 169 -11.76 -6.39 19.66
C ALA A 169 -12.10 -7.62 20.51
N SER A 170 -13.31 -7.64 21.08
CA SER A 170 -13.79 -8.77 21.89
C SER A 170 -14.43 -9.90 21.07
N SER A 171 -14.68 -9.67 19.79
CA SER A 171 -15.36 -10.60 18.90
C SER A 171 -14.87 -10.48 17.46
N TYR A 172 -15.08 -11.55 16.69
CA TYR A 172 -14.77 -11.58 15.27
C TYR A 172 -15.68 -10.59 14.50
N PRO A 173 -15.15 -9.76 13.59
CA PRO A 173 -15.96 -8.81 12.82
C PRO A 173 -16.96 -9.50 11.89
N SER A 174 -18.15 -8.93 11.71
CA SER A 174 -19.15 -9.43 10.75
C SER A 174 -18.65 -9.41 9.29
N ASN A 175 -19.22 -10.27 8.45
CA ASN A 175 -18.98 -10.24 7.01
C ASN A 175 -19.23 -8.85 6.42
N GLU A 176 -18.46 -8.45 5.41
CA GLU A 176 -18.48 -7.14 4.75
C GLU A 176 -18.19 -5.93 5.67
N THR A 177 -17.76 -6.15 6.91
CA THR A 177 -17.28 -5.07 7.77
C THR A 177 -16.04 -4.44 7.15
N ILE A 178 -15.99 -3.11 7.07
CA ILE A 178 -14.80 -2.39 6.59
C ILE A 178 -13.73 -2.45 7.69
N ALA A 179 -12.64 -3.13 7.36
CA ALA A 179 -11.40 -3.14 8.13
C ALA A 179 -10.36 -2.24 7.45
N ILE A 180 -9.42 -1.72 8.23
CA ILE A 180 -8.34 -0.86 7.75
C ILE A 180 -7.03 -1.51 8.15
N ALA A 181 -6.25 -1.90 7.14
CA ALA A 181 -4.85 -2.28 7.28
C ALA A 181 -3.96 -1.06 7.06
N MET A 182 -2.87 -0.95 7.80
CA MET A 182 -1.96 0.21 7.73
C MET A 182 -0.51 -0.25 7.67
N GLY A 183 0.31 0.43 6.88
CA GLY A 183 1.73 0.10 6.77
C GLY A 183 2.51 0.94 5.75
N TRP A 184 3.79 0.60 5.61
CA TRP A 184 4.76 1.24 4.71
C TRP A 184 5.28 0.28 3.64
N GLY A 185 4.57 -0.83 3.41
CA GLY A 185 4.92 -1.86 2.46
C GLY A 185 4.97 -1.37 1.01
N ARG A 186 5.26 -2.31 0.12
CA ARG A 186 5.36 -2.05 -1.32
C ARG A 186 4.01 -1.55 -1.88
N THR A 187 4.06 -0.56 -2.76
CA THR A 187 2.88 -0.02 -3.47
C THR A 187 2.67 -0.63 -4.86
N ASP A 188 3.68 -1.34 -5.36
CA ASP A 188 3.63 -2.14 -6.59
C ASP A 188 4.28 -3.51 -6.34
N GLY A 189 3.48 -4.57 -6.46
CA GLY A 189 3.95 -5.95 -6.27
C GLY A 189 5.05 -6.38 -7.24
N ASN A 190 5.25 -5.67 -8.36
CA ASN A 190 6.28 -5.95 -9.35
C ASN A 190 7.56 -5.10 -9.16
N ASN A 191 7.56 -4.14 -8.24
CA ASN A 191 8.69 -3.26 -8.00
C ASN A 191 9.09 -3.29 -6.52
N GLU A 192 10.22 -3.92 -6.23
CA GLU A 192 10.73 -4.07 -4.86
C GLU A 192 11.10 -2.75 -4.18
N LYS A 193 11.34 -1.69 -4.98
CA LYS A 193 11.69 -0.35 -4.50
C LYS A 193 10.46 0.55 -4.27
N SER A 194 9.25 0.04 -4.48
CA SER A 194 8.00 0.80 -4.40
C SER A 194 7.49 1.01 -2.97
N THR A 195 8.32 0.87 -1.94
CA THR A 195 7.91 1.11 -0.55
C THR A 195 7.59 2.58 -0.34
N SER A 196 6.63 2.86 0.54
CA SER A 196 6.23 4.24 0.83
C SER A 196 7.01 4.78 2.02
N PRO A 197 7.62 5.98 1.93
CA PRO A 197 8.18 6.67 3.10
C PRO A 197 7.08 7.22 4.02
N VAL A 198 5.83 7.30 3.56
CA VAL A 198 4.68 7.79 4.33
C VAL A 198 3.72 6.64 4.59
N LEU A 199 3.12 6.62 5.78
CA LEU A 199 2.17 5.58 6.19
C LEU A 199 0.98 5.57 5.23
N LEU A 200 0.61 4.38 4.77
CA LEU A 200 -0.54 4.16 3.89
C LEU A 200 -1.60 3.37 4.64
N GLU A 201 -2.83 3.47 4.14
CA GLU A 201 -3.94 2.64 4.60
C GLU A 201 -4.68 1.97 3.44
N ALA A 202 -5.12 0.74 3.69
CA ALA A 202 -5.96 -0.03 2.79
C ALA A 202 -7.25 -0.38 3.53
N GLU A 203 -8.38 0.14 3.03
CA GLU A 203 -9.71 -0.31 3.44
C GLU A 203 -10.01 -1.65 2.75
N LEU A 204 -10.29 -2.66 3.56
CA LEU A 204 -10.52 -4.03 3.14
C LEU A 204 -11.83 -4.53 3.75
N ASN A 205 -12.64 -5.24 2.99
CA ASN A 205 -13.85 -5.88 3.51
C ASN A 205 -13.49 -7.21 4.17
N ILE A 206 -13.98 -7.41 5.40
CA ILE A 206 -13.93 -8.71 6.07
C ILE A 206 -14.75 -9.70 5.26
N LEU A 207 -14.18 -10.87 5.01
CA LEU A 207 -14.85 -11.99 4.38
C LEU A 207 -15.14 -13.04 5.45
N ASP A 208 -16.37 -13.53 5.50
CA ASP A 208 -16.69 -14.68 6.34
C ASP A 208 -15.85 -15.89 5.92
N ARG A 209 -15.63 -16.78 6.88
CA ARG A 209 -14.69 -17.87 6.71
C ARG A 209 -15.12 -18.87 5.65
N ASP A 210 -16.41 -19.20 5.58
CA ASP A 210 -16.91 -20.20 4.65
C ASP A 210 -16.75 -19.68 3.22
N THR A 211 -17.12 -18.42 2.99
CA THR A 211 -16.88 -17.74 1.71
C THR A 211 -15.39 -17.63 1.41
N CYS A 212 -14.54 -17.37 2.40
CA CYS A 212 -13.08 -17.32 2.21
C CYS A 212 -12.51 -18.67 1.77
N VAL A 213 -12.89 -19.75 2.45
CA VAL A 213 -12.47 -21.12 2.13
C VAL A 213 -12.94 -21.51 0.74
N GLU A 214 -14.20 -21.21 0.40
CA GLU A 214 -14.77 -21.51 -0.91
C GLU A 214 -14.11 -20.70 -2.04
N LYS A 215 -13.87 -19.40 -1.80
CA LYS A 215 -13.33 -18.49 -2.81
C LYS A 215 -11.88 -18.79 -3.13
N TYR A 216 -11.07 -19.01 -2.11
CA TYR A 216 -9.63 -19.10 -2.27
C TYR A 216 -9.12 -20.53 -2.39
N LYS A 217 -9.98 -21.54 -2.17
CA LYS A 217 -9.75 -22.98 -2.36
C LYS A 217 -8.29 -23.36 -2.13
N PHE A 218 -7.74 -22.98 -0.96
CA PHE A 218 -6.32 -23.19 -0.65
C PHE A 218 -6.00 -24.67 -0.87
N GLY A 219 -5.31 -24.98 -1.98
CA GLY A 219 -5.11 -26.34 -2.41
C GLY A 219 -4.29 -27.11 -1.38
N GLY A 220 -4.91 -28.07 -0.70
CA GLY A 220 -4.30 -29.17 0.07
C GLY A 220 -3.46 -28.82 1.30
N ASP A 221 -2.63 -27.77 1.26
CA ASP A 221 -1.47 -27.61 2.14
C ASP A 221 -1.58 -26.45 3.15
N ARG A 222 -2.58 -25.55 3.03
CA ARG A 222 -2.82 -24.41 3.93
C ARG A 222 -4.31 -24.08 4.12
N PRO A 223 -5.08 -24.93 4.81
CA PRO A 223 -6.48 -24.61 5.11
C PRO A 223 -6.59 -23.35 5.98
N ILE A 224 -7.65 -22.56 5.81
CA ILE A 224 -7.93 -21.39 6.65
C ILE A 224 -8.46 -21.86 8.01
N HIS A 225 -7.74 -21.56 9.09
CA HIS A 225 -8.10 -21.96 10.45
C HIS A 225 -8.95 -20.90 11.19
N ASN A 226 -9.47 -21.27 12.37
CA ASN A 226 -10.38 -20.42 13.17
C ASN A 226 -9.73 -19.13 13.68
N ASP A 227 -8.41 -19.11 13.73
CA ASP A 227 -7.56 -18.02 14.21
C ASP A 227 -7.14 -17.06 13.08
N GLN A 228 -7.65 -17.25 11.86
CA GLN A 228 -7.30 -16.46 10.69
C GLN A 228 -8.48 -15.63 10.20
N ILE A 229 -8.19 -14.37 9.86
CA ILE A 229 -9.17 -13.43 9.29
C ILE A 229 -8.91 -13.27 7.81
N CYS A 230 -9.96 -13.42 7.01
CA CYS A 230 -9.91 -13.14 5.59
C CYS A 230 -10.45 -11.76 5.27
N THR A 231 -9.78 -11.10 4.32
CA THR A 231 -10.26 -9.86 3.75
C THR A 231 -10.21 -9.92 2.24
N ASN A 232 -11.15 -9.28 1.56
CA ASN A 232 -11.15 -9.21 0.11
C ASN A 232 -11.71 -7.87 -0.38
N THR A 233 -10.92 -7.12 -1.13
CA THR A 233 -11.36 -5.89 -1.78
C THR A 233 -10.69 -5.72 -3.12
N MET A 234 -11.48 -5.40 -4.14
CA MET A 234 -10.94 -5.21 -5.48
C MET A 234 -10.04 -3.96 -5.52
N GLY A 235 -8.84 -4.11 -6.10
CA GLY A 235 -7.90 -3.00 -6.31
C GLY A 235 -7.22 -2.45 -5.04
N LYS A 236 -7.46 -3.05 -3.87
CA LYS A 236 -6.75 -2.71 -2.62
C LYS A 236 -6.24 -4.00 -1.99
N SER A 237 -5.01 -3.97 -1.47
CA SER A 237 -4.46 -5.09 -0.69
C SER A 237 -3.36 -4.57 0.23
N ILE A 238 -3.10 -5.35 1.27
CA ILE A 238 -1.80 -5.37 1.94
C ILE A 238 -0.71 -5.93 1.02
N CYS A 239 0.55 -5.58 1.25
CA CYS A 239 1.66 -6.03 0.44
C CYS A 239 2.89 -6.45 1.27
N GLN A 240 3.93 -6.95 0.58
CA GLN A 240 5.21 -7.22 1.22
C GLN A 240 5.73 -5.95 1.90
N GLY A 241 6.11 -6.09 3.17
CA GLY A 241 6.50 -4.97 4.02
C GLY A 241 5.40 -4.51 4.99
N ASP A 242 4.13 -4.91 4.78
CA ASP A 242 3.04 -4.68 5.75
C ASP A 242 2.88 -5.84 6.75
N SER A 243 3.63 -6.94 6.58
CA SER A 243 3.61 -8.11 7.48
C SER A 243 3.89 -7.71 8.94
N GLY A 244 3.04 -8.18 9.86
CA GLY A 244 3.04 -7.80 11.26
C GLY A 244 2.27 -6.50 11.56
N GLY A 245 1.79 -5.79 10.54
CA GLY A 245 0.98 -4.58 10.66
C GLY A 245 -0.43 -4.86 11.20
N PRO A 246 -1.12 -3.83 11.72
CA PRO A 246 -2.44 -3.98 12.32
C PRO A 246 -3.54 -4.07 11.25
N LEU A 247 -4.52 -4.93 11.50
CA LEU A 247 -5.85 -4.87 10.87
C LEU A 247 -6.85 -4.37 11.91
N THR A 248 -7.56 -3.29 11.59
CA THR A 248 -8.41 -2.58 12.56
C THR A 248 -9.84 -2.38 12.05
N VAL A 249 -10.82 -2.26 12.93
CA VAL A 249 -12.20 -1.88 12.59
C VAL A 249 -12.66 -0.71 13.44
N MET A 250 -13.63 0.05 12.95
CA MET A 250 -14.28 1.11 13.73
C MET A 250 -15.55 0.55 14.41
N ASN A 251 -15.58 0.62 15.74
CA ASN A 251 -16.74 0.34 16.58
C ASN A 251 -17.25 1.67 17.17
N GLY A 252 -18.22 2.29 16.49
CA GLY A 252 -18.61 3.67 16.78
C GLY A 252 -17.44 4.63 16.56
N THR A 253 -16.97 5.28 17.63
CA THR A 253 -15.82 6.19 17.59
C THR A 253 -14.50 5.52 18.00
N ILE A 254 -14.53 4.25 18.40
CA ILE A 254 -13.36 3.52 18.89
C ILE A 254 -12.78 2.68 17.75
N ARG A 255 -11.47 2.79 17.53
CA ARG A 255 -10.74 1.89 16.63
C ARG A 255 -10.25 0.68 17.42
N GLU A 256 -10.62 -0.52 17.00
CA GLU A 256 -10.24 -1.77 17.65
C GLU A 256 -9.30 -2.58 16.74
N LEU A 257 -8.31 -3.25 17.34
CA LEU A 257 -7.44 -4.22 16.68
C LEU A 257 -8.17 -5.55 16.55
N VAL A 258 -8.35 -6.04 15.33
CA VAL A 258 -9.02 -7.32 15.04
C VAL A 258 -8.07 -8.38 14.53
N GLY A 259 -6.92 -8.00 13.95
CA GLY A 259 -5.98 -8.95 13.41
C GLY A 259 -4.59 -8.37 13.17
N VAL A 260 -3.67 -9.26 12.79
CA VAL A 260 -2.29 -8.95 12.40
C VAL A 260 -2.09 -9.43 10.98
N VAL A 261 -1.50 -8.60 10.14
CA VAL A 261 -1.21 -8.93 8.74
C VAL A 261 -0.18 -10.06 8.68
N SER A 262 -0.54 -11.19 8.08
CA SER A 262 0.35 -12.36 7.95
C SER A 262 0.75 -12.62 6.49
N PHE A 263 -0.19 -13.03 5.64
CA PHE A 263 0.10 -13.41 4.25
C PHE A 263 -0.97 -12.91 3.26
N VAL A 264 -0.59 -12.92 1.97
CA VAL A 264 -1.46 -12.65 0.81
C VAL A 264 -1.35 -13.81 -0.18
N GLN A 265 -2.42 -14.09 -0.93
CA GLN A 265 -2.45 -15.21 -1.87
C GLN A 265 -1.99 -14.84 -3.28
N THR A 266 -2.39 -13.68 -3.78
CA THR A 266 -2.06 -13.18 -5.12
C THR A 266 -1.39 -11.81 -4.99
N GLY A 267 -0.46 -11.50 -5.91
CA GLY A 267 0.38 -10.30 -5.83
C GLY A 267 -0.38 -8.99 -5.61
N CYS A 268 0.32 -7.98 -5.11
CA CYS A 268 -0.30 -6.73 -4.70
C CYS A 268 -0.72 -5.87 -5.91
N PRO A 269 -1.93 -5.29 -5.92
CA PRO A 269 -2.37 -4.36 -6.96
C PRO A 269 -1.54 -3.06 -6.91
N LYS A 270 -1.43 -2.37 -8.05
CA LYS A 270 -0.68 -1.10 -8.23
C LYS A 270 -1.28 0.13 -7.53
N ILE A 271 -1.95 -0.05 -6.38
CA ILE A 271 -2.73 1.02 -5.76
C ILE A 271 -2.59 0.96 -4.24
N GLY A 272 -1.66 1.75 -3.70
CA GLY A 272 -1.70 2.22 -2.32
C GLY A 272 -2.26 3.64 -2.28
N ARG A 273 -3.18 3.95 -1.37
CA ARG A 273 -3.59 5.34 -1.12
C ARG A 273 -2.68 5.94 -0.06
N GLU A 274 -2.05 7.07 -0.38
CA GLU A 274 -1.38 7.92 0.61
C GLU A 274 -2.37 8.48 1.62
N LEU A 275 -2.00 8.46 2.91
CA LEU A 275 -2.72 9.20 3.95
C LEU A 275 -2.75 10.69 3.56
N GLY A 276 -3.89 11.14 3.01
CA GLY A 276 -4.10 12.54 2.62
C GLY A 276 -4.83 12.73 1.29
N HIS A 277 -4.78 11.77 0.36
CA HIS A 277 -5.52 11.86 -0.90
C HIS A 277 -6.91 11.22 -0.77
N LYS A 278 -7.81 11.92 -0.08
CA LYS A 278 -9.25 11.65 -0.23
C LYS A 278 -9.65 12.10 -1.64
N ALA A 279 -10.19 11.23 -2.48
CA ALA A 279 -10.77 11.71 -3.74
C ALA A 279 -11.93 12.67 -3.39
N ILE A 280 -11.78 13.92 -3.81
CA ILE A 280 -12.72 14.99 -3.52
C ILE A 280 -13.77 14.98 -4.63
N ILE A 281 -15.02 14.76 -4.26
CA ILE A 281 -16.15 14.96 -5.15
C ILE A 281 -16.46 16.45 -5.12
N LYS A 282 -16.20 17.16 -6.22
CA LYS A 282 -16.63 18.54 -6.41
C LYS A 282 -17.92 18.56 -7.23
N TYR A 283 -18.88 19.43 -6.88
CA TYR A 283 -20.18 19.47 -7.57
C TYR A 283 -20.86 20.85 -7.48
N GLY A 284 -21.92 21.03 -8.28
CA GLY A 284 -22.76 22.23 -8.31
C GLY A 284 -22.20 23.41 -9.10
N GLY A 285 -21.14 23.23 -9.89
CA GLY A 285 -20.55 24.27 -10.72
C GLY A 285 -20.26 23.79 -12.15
N THR A 286 -20.01 24.73 -13.05
CA THR A 286 -19.60 24.46 -14.44
C THR A 286 -18.11 24.66 -14.66
N ASN A 287 -17.41 25.41 -13.81
CA ASN A 287 -15.98 25.69 -13.91
C ASN A 287 -15.19 24.86 -12.88
N LEU A 288 -14.20 24.05 -13.31
CA LEU A 288 -13.45 23.15 -12.42
C LEU A 288 -12.62 23.90 -11.36
N ASP A 289 -12.14 25.10 -11.68
CA ASP A 289 -11.37 25.95 -10.76
C ASP A 289 -12.27 26.59 -9.69
N ASN A 290 -13.57 26.76 -9.96
CA ASN A 290 -14.52 27.45 -9.09
C ASN A 290 -15.79 26.63 -8.80
N MET A 291 -15.61 25.40 -8.32
CA MET A 291 -16.71 24.52 -7.90
C MET A 291 -17.28 24.95 -6.52
N PRO A 292 -18.61 25.19 -6.40
CA PRO A 292 -19.21 25.69 -5.16
C PRO A 292 -19.17 24.71 -3.99
N PHE A 293 -19.27 23.41 -4.27
CA PHE A 293 -19.36 22.38 -3.24
C PHE A 293 -18.29 21.33 -3.42
N SER A 294 -17.84 20.78 -2.29
CA SER A 294 -16.95 19.62 -2.27
C SER A 294 -17.25 18.71 -1.09
N THR A 295 -17.08 17.42 -1.28
CA THR A 295 -17.18 16.39 -0.24
C THR A 295 -16.16 15.29 -0.55
N THR A 296 -16.03 14.32 0.35
CA THR A 296 -15.20 13.14 0.14
C THR A 296 -16.07 11.91 0.01
N TRP A 297 -15.62 10.93 -0.76
CA TRP A 297 -16.28 9.63 -0.85
C TRP A 297 -15.90 8.69 0.31
N SER A 298 -16.82 7.81 0.68
CA SER A 298 -16.63 6.77 1.71
C SER A 298 -16.62 5.35 1.13
N GLY A 299 -16.72 5.20 -0.19
CA GLY A 299 -16.77 3.90 -0.86
C GLY A 299 -17.37 3.96 -2.26
N VAL A 300 -17.13 2.90 -3.03
CA VAL A 300 -17.73 2.67 -4.35
C VAL A 300 -18.43 1.32 -4.33
N ALA A 301 -19.64 1.26 -4.87
CA ALA A 301 -20.35 0.02 -5.19
C ALA A 301 -20.24 -0.21 -6.70
N ILE A 302 -19.34 -1.12 -7.09
CA ILE A 302 -19.23 -1.61 -8.47
C ILE A 302 -20.44 -2.51 -8.76
N HIS A 303 -20.99 -2.45 -9.97
CA HIS A 303 -22.10 -3.32 -10.34
C HIS A 303 -21.72 -4.80 -10.15
N PRO A 304 -22.55 -5.65 -9.49
CA PRO A 304 -22.20 -7.05 -9.18
C PRO A 304 -21.90 -7.93 -10.39
N LEU A 305 -22.43 -7.56 -11.55
CA LEU A 305 -22.26 -8.28 -12.82
C LEU A 305 -21.10 -7.72 -13.68
N TYR A 306 -20.35 -6.72 -13.19
CA TYR A 306 -19.19 -6.20 -13.90
C TYR A 306 -18.08 -7.25 -14.03
N ASN A 307 -17.69 -7.62 -15.26
CA ASN A 307 -16.79 -8.73 -15.55
C ASN A 307 -15.63 -8.35 -16.52
N ASN A 308 -14.68 -7.55 -16.04
CA ASN A 308 -13.41 -7.33 -16.76
C ASN A 308 -12.67 -8.68 -16.96
N PRO A 309 -12.30 -9.14 -18.19
CA PRO A 309 -11.94 -8.33 -19.36
C PRO A 309 -12.70 -8.60 -20.68
N LYS A 310 -13.88 -9.22 -20.68
CA LYS A 310 -14.47 -9.70 -21.95
C LYS A 310 -15.44 -8.74 -22.65
N GLU A 311 -16.27 -7.99 -21.93
CA GLU A 311 -17.41 -7.30 -22.58
C GLU A 311 -17.69 -5.88 -22.07
N TYR A 312 -16.91 -5.36 -21.10
CA TYR A 312 -17.22 -4.10 -20.39
C TYR A 312 -18.70 -4.04 -19.93
N ALA A 313 -19.27 -5.19 -19.60
CA ALA A 313 -20.67 -5.28 -19.20
C ALA A 313 -20.87 -4.60 -17.85
N TYR A 314 -21.93 -3.82 -17.71
CA TYR A 314 -22.28 -3.04 -16.52
C TYR A 314 -21.13 -2.13 -16.05
N ASP A 315 -20.44 -1.47 -16.98
CA ASP A 315 -19.32 -0.56 -16.71
C ASP A 315 -19.79 0.77 -16.10
N PHE A 316 -20.32 0.69 -14.89
CA PHE A 316 -20.70 1.80 -14.05
C PHE A 316 -20.60 1.41 -12.57
N CYS A 317 -20.54 2.42 -11.70
CA CYS A 317 -20.51 2.21 -10.26
C CYS A 317 -21.22 3.36 -9.53
N LEU A 318 -21.62 3.12 -8.30
CA LEU A 318 -22.15 4.15 -7.41
C LEU A 318 -21.05 4.62 -6.47
N ILE A 319 -20.89 5.94 -6.32
CA ILE A 319 -19.97 6.53 -5.35
C ILE A 319 -20.78 6.94 -4.11
N LYS A 320 -20.40 6.41 -2.95
CA LYS A 320 -20.99 6.79 -1.66
C LYS A 320 -20.28 8.02 -1.11
N MET A 321 -21.03 9.09 -0.85
CA MET A 321 -20.50 10.31 -0.21
C MET A 321 -20.40 10.12 1.31
N VAL A 322 -19.35 10.67 1.93
CA VAL A 322 -19.23 10.79 3.39
C VAL A 322 -20.36 11.67 3.92
N ASP A 323 -20.49 12.87 3.35
CA ASP A 323 -21.58 13.80 3.61
C ASP A 323 -22.50 13.81 2.38
N PRO A 324 -23.64 13.10 2.41
CA PRO A 324 -24.60 13.13 1.31
C PRO A 324 -25.19 14.54 1.14
N VAL A 325 -25.60 14.88 -0.07
CA VAL A 325 -26.24 16.17 -0.38
C VAL A 325 -27.54 16.29 0.43
N LYS A 326 -27.54 17.18 1.45
CA LYS A 326 -28.67 17.41 2.35
C LYS A 326 -29.65 18.47 1.85
N THR A 327 -29.20 19.38 0.99
CA THR A 327 -29.99 20.52 0.51
C THR A 327 -29.85 20.66 -0.99
N LEU A 328 -30.99 20.67 -1.70
CA LEU A 328 -31.04 20.94 -3.14
C LEU A 328 -31.04 22.46 -3.40
N SER A 329 -30.59 22.85 -4.58
CA SER A 329 -30.53 24.25 -5.04
C SER A 329 -30.65 24.33 -6.56
N ASP A 330 -30.74 25.51 -7.13
CA ASP A 330 -30.76 25.68 -8.59
C ASP A 330 -29.50 25.09 -9.27
N GLN A 331 -28.41 24.92 -8.51
CA GLN A 331 -27.15 24.34 -8.97
C GLN A 331 -27.04 22.83 -8.70
N VAL A 332 -27.86 22.27 -7.80
CA VAL A 332 -27.75 20.86 -7.36
C VAL A 332 -29.15 20.26 -7.21
N GLN A 333 -29.48 19.33 -8.10
CA GLN A 333 -30.76 18.62 -8.15
C GLN A 333 -30.53 17.11 -8.30
N TYR A 334 -31.52 16.31 -7.91
CA TYR A 334 -31.52 14.90 -8.25
C TYR A 334 -31.83 14.72 -9.73
N ALA A 335 -31.06 13.85 -10.40
CA ALA A 335 -31.38 13.39 -11.73
C ALA A 335 -32.34 12.20 -11.65
N LYS A 336 -33.38 12.20 -12.48
CA LYS A 336 -34.26 11.04 -12.63
C LYS A 336 -33.60 10.03 -13.57
N LEU A 337 -33.64 8.75 -13.22
CA LEU A 337 -33.19 7.68 -14.12
C LEU A 337 -34.31 7.30 -15.10
N ALA A 338 -33.93 6.95 -16.32
CA ALA A 338 -34.86 6.43 -17.31
C ALA A 338 -35.35 5.04 -16.91
N THR A 339 -36.65 4.79 -17.05
CA THR A 339 -37.26 3.49 -16.75
C THR A 339 -37.13 2.51 -17.90
N ASP A 340 -37.14 3.03 -19.12
CA ASP A 340 -37.24 2.25 -20.35
C ASP A 340 -36.07 2.55 -21.30
N TYR A 341 -35.69 1.54 -22.08
CA TYR A 341 -34.66 1.68 -23.09
C TYR A 341 -35.17 2.61 -24.21
N PRO A 342 -34.47 3.72 -24.54
CA PRO A 342 -34.98 4.70 -25.50
C PRO A 342 -35.06 4.14 -26.93
N PRO A 343 -36.08 4.54 -27.72
CA PRO A 343 -36.16 4.16 -29.12
C PRO A 343 -34.96 4.66 -29.94
N ASN A 344 -34.64 3.93 -31.02
CA ASN A 344 -33.67 4.37 -32.02
C ASN A 344 -33.99 5.76 -32.56
N GLY A 345 -32.99 6.63 -32.70
CA GLY A 345 -33.15 8.01 -33.14
C GLY A 345 -33.47 9.02 -32.03
N THR A 346 -33.65 8.56 -30.79
CA THR A 346 -33.89 9.46 -29.64
C THR A 346 -32.72 10.42 -29.45
N LYS A 347 -33.02 11.70 -29.26
CA LYS A 347 -32.01 12.72 -28.99
C LYS A 347 -31.63 12.74 -27.51
N ALA A 348 -30.34 12.84 -27.26
CA ALA A 348 -29.77 12.88 -25.91
C ALA A 348 -28.65 13.91 -25.82
N PHE A 349 -28.38 14.39 -24.62
CA PHE A 349 -27.23 15.19 -24.30
C PHE A 349 -26.22 14.38 -23.50
N VAL A 350 -24.96 14.60 -23.79
CA VAL A 350 -23.87 14.25 -22.88
C VAL A 350 -23.22 15.52 -22.37
N SER A 351 -22.68 15.50 -21.16
CA SER A 351 -21.98 16.63 -20.57
C SER A 351 -20.75 16.19 -19.79
N GLY A 352 -19.67 16.96 -19.87
CA GLY A 352 -18.40 16.65 -19.21
C GLY A 352 -17.31 17.70 -19.42
N TRP A 353 -16.14 17.43 -18.85
CA TRP A 353 -14.94 18.28 -18.88
C TRP A 353 -13.77 17.59 -19.60
N GLY A 354 -14.06 16.57 -20.40
CA GLY A 354 -13.06 15.84 -21.18
C GLY A 354 -12.37 16.72 -22.22
N LYS A 355 -11.52 16.07 -23.01
CA LYS A 355 -10.79 16.72 -24.09
C LYS A 355 -11.73 17.28 -25.15
N THR A 356 -11.49 18.52 -25.57
CA THR A 356 -12.15 19.14 -26.73
C THR A 356 -11.46 18.80 -28.05
N ASP A 357 -10.24 18.26 -28.01
CA ASP A 357 -9.51 17.70 -29.17
C ASP A 357 -8.85 16.37 -28.77
N GLY A 358 -9.29 15.26 -29.38
CA GLY A 358 -8.76 13.93 -29.09
C GLY A 358 -7.29 13.72 -29.41
N LYS A 359 -6.65 14.59 -30.20
CA LYS A 359 -5.22 14.53 -30.55
C LYS A 359 -4.35 15.40 -29.66
N ASP A 360 -4.91 16.40 -29.00
CA ASP A 360 -4.17 17.28 -28.09
C ASP A 360 -4.37 16.84 -26.64
N GLU A 361 -3.28 16.45 -25.98
CA GLU A 361 -3.31 16.03 -24.57
C GLU A 361 -3.67 17.17 -23.61
N LYS A 362 -3.51 18.43 -24.01
CA LYS A 362 -3.78 19.62 -23.17
C LYS A 362 -5.16 20.23 -23.38
N SER A 363 -6.00 19.64 -24.23
CA SER A 363 -7.29 20.20 -24.65
C SER A 363 -8.45 19.96 -23.67
N THR A 364 -8.20 19.61 -22.41
CA THR A 364 -9.27 19.42 -21.42
C THR A 364 -10.02 20.72 -21.14
N ALA A 365 -11.35 20.66 -21.08
CA ALA A 365 -12.17 21.84 -20.83
C ALA A 365 -12.20 22.20 -19.34
N ASN A 366 -11.98 23.47 -19.00
CA ASN A 366 -12.20 23.98 -17.64
C ASN A 366 -13.70 24.27 -17.38
N GLU A 367 -14.41 24.69 -18.43
CA GLU A 367 -15.85 24.90 -18.41
C GLU A 367 -16.59 23.64 -18.86
N LEU A 368 -17.72 23.34 -18.23
CA LEU A 368 -18.55 22.19 -18.56
C LEU A 368 -19.02 22.29 -20.01
N GLN A 369 -18.69 21.26 -20.78
CA GLN A 369 -19.15 21.12 -22.15
C GLN A 369 -20.38 20.24 -22.19
N HIS A 370 -21.19 20.42 -23.23
CA HIS A 370 -22.25 19.48 -23.54
C HIS A 370 -22.40 19.33 -25.05
N ALA A 371 -22.86 18.15 -25.48
CA ALA A 371 -23.05 17.82 -26.88
C ALA A 371 -24.38 17.09 -27.06
N GLN A 372 -25.09 17.39 -28.16
CA GLN A 372 -26.29 16.65 -28.55
C GLN A 372 -25.89 15.48 -29.43
N LEU A 373 -26.41 14.29 -29.11
CA LEU A 373 -26.13 13.04 -29.78
C LEU A 373 -27.44 12.34 -30.15
N THR A 374 -27.35 11.32 -30.99
CA THR A 374 -28.50 10.48 -31.37
C THR A 374 -28.27 9.07 -30.85
N ILE A 375 -29.22 8.54 -30.08
CA ILE A 375 -29.21 7.14 -29.64
C ILE A 375 -29.43 6.26 -30.86
N ILE A 376 -28.57 5.25 -31.02
CA ILE A 376 -28.68 4.24 -32.06
C ILE A 376 -29.04 2.87 -31.45
N ASN A 377 -29.65 1.98 -32.23
CA ASN A 377 -29.91 0.62 -31.78
C ASN A 377 -28.61 -0.20 -31.69
N LEU A 378 -28.64 -1.29 -30.91
CA LEU A 378 -27.47 -2.14 -30.69
C LEU A 378 -26.97 -2.77 -31.99
N GLU A 379 -27.85 -3.17 -32.90
CA GLU A 379 -27.49 -3.71 -34.22
C GLU A 379 -26.67 -2.73 -35.07
N GLU A 380 -26.95 -1.42 -35.01
CA GLU A 380 -26.10 -0.43 -35.67
C GLU A 380 -24.75 -0.27 -34.95
N CYS A 381 -24.75 -0.32 -33.61
CA CYS A 381 -23.55 -0.19 -32.81
C CYS A 381 -22.56 -1.37 -33.00
N GLU A 382 -23.10 -2.59 -33.15
CA GLU A 382 -22.36 -3.83 -33.38
C GLU A 382 -21.58 -3.85 -34.71
N LYS A 383 -21.85 -2.89 -35.62
CA LYS A 383 -21.06 -2.74 -36.86
C LYS A 383 -19.66 -2.19 -36.60
N ASP A 384 -19.51 -1.39 -35.54
CA ASP A 384 -18.25 -0.72 -35.18
C ASP A 384 -17.59 -1.39 -33.95
N TRP A 385 -18.38 -2.03 -33.08
CA TRP A 385 -17.90 -2.64 -31.84
C TRP A 385 -18.25 -4.13 -31.76
N SER A 386 -17.27 -4.98 -31.42
CA SER A 386 -17.56 -6.37 -31.04
C SER A 386 -18.07 -6.44 -29.60
N ASP A 387 -18.94 -7.40 -29.31
CA ASP A 387 -19.40 -7.74 -27.95
C ASP A 387 -20.26 -6.67 -27.26
N ILE A 388 -21.22 -6.08 -28.00
CA ILE A 388 -22.22 -5.17 -27.43
C ILE A 388 -23.33 -5.95 -26.70
N GLY A 389 -23.55 -5.61 -25.44
CA GLY A 389 -24.57 -6.22 -24.58
C GLY A 389 -25.88 -5.42 -24.47
N SER A 390 -26.93 -6.05 -23.95
CA SER A 390 -28.21 -5.37 -23.66
C SER A 390 -28.15 -4.42 -22.46
N ASP A 391 -27.05 -4.47 -21.71
CA ASP A 391 -26.68 -3.57 -20.61
C ASP A 391 -25.89 -2.34 -21.08
N GLN A 392 -25.78 -2.14 -22.39
CA GLN A 392 -25.11 -1.00 -23.01
C GLN A 392 -26.09 -0.19 -23.86
N ILE A 393 -25.77 1.08 -24.07
CA ILE A 393 -26.48 1.97 -24.97
C ILE A 393 -25.47 2.75 -25.81
N CYS A 394 -25.78 2.93 -27.10
CA CYS A 394 -24.87 3.58 -28.03
C CYS A 394 -25.45 4.89 -28.57
N THR A 395 -24.56 5.83 -28.84
CA THR A 395 -24.92 7.08 -29.53
C THR A 395 -23.99 7.32 -30.71
N LYS A 396 -24.49 8.05 -31.71
CA LYS A 396 -23.72 8.47 -32.87
C LYS A 396 -24.02 9.93 -33.21
N SER A 397 -23.00 10.65 -33.62
CA SER A 397 -23.12 12.00 -34.15
C SER A 397 -21.99 12.28 -35.16
N ILE A 398 -22.20 13.25 -36.04
CA ILE A 398 -21.31 13.55 -37.18
C ILE A 398 -20.28 14.64 -36.88
N ASP A 399 -20.45 15.40 -35.82
CA ASP A 399 -19.63 16.58 -35.50
C ASP A 399 -19.40 16.78 -33.99
N THR A 400 -19.91 15.87 -33.18
CA THR A 400 -19.97 15.97 -31.72
C THR A 400 -19.78 14.60 -31.09
N GLY A 401 -19.32 14.55 -29.85
CA GLY A 401 -19.05 13.30 -29.14
C GLY A 401 -18.39 13.54 -27.80
N THR A 402 -18.26 12.47 -27.02
CA THR A 402 -17.45 12.45 -25.81
C THR A 402 -16.00 12.14 -26.14
N CYS A 403 -15.09 12.49 -25.25
CA CYS A 403 -13.70 12.12 -25.40
C CYS A 403 -13.06 11.72 -24.06
N ASN A 404 -11.77 11.39 -24.12
CA ASN A 404 -10.97 11.07 -22.94
C ASN A 404 -11.17 12.13 -21.84
N GLY A 405 -11.58 11.69 -20.65
CA GLY A 405 -11.93 12.57 -19.53
C GLY A 405 -13.43 12.76 -19.29
N ASP A 406 -14.29 12.35 -20.22
CA ASP A 406 -15.75 12.35 -20.04
C ASP A 406 -16.30 11.05 -19.44
N SER A 407 -15.46 10.02 -19.22
CA SER A 407 -15.85 8.72 -18.66
C SER A 407 -16.60 8.90 -17.33
N GLY A 408 -17.75 8.22 -17.19
CA GLY A 408 -18.68 8.37 -16.07
C GLY A 408 -19.64 9.56 -16.19
N GLY A 409 -19.50 10.42 -17.21
CA GLY A 409 -20.43 11.51 -17.49
C GLY A 409 -21.84 11.01 -17.86
N PRO A 410 -22.90 11.77 -17.55
CA PRO A 410 -24.27 11.31 -17.77
C PRO A 410 -24.70 11.47 -19.24
N LEU A 411 -25.34 10.44 -19.78
CA LEU A 411 -26.15 10.51 -20.99
C LEU A 411 -27.61 10.77 -20.61
N THR A 412 -28.15 11.90 -21.04
CA THR A 412 -29.45 12.40 -20.61
C THR A 412 -30.40 12.57 -21.79
N ILE A 413 -31.61 12.03 -21.72
CA ILE A 413 -32.62 12.16 -22.78
C ILE A 413 -33.04 13.64 -22.89
N GLU A 414 -33.06 14.18 -24.11
CA GLU A 414 -33.33 15.61 -24.33
C GLU A 414 -34.74 16.03 -23.88
N SER A 415 -35.75 15.21 -24.19
CA SER A 415 -37.15 15.53 -23.94
C SER A 415 -37.56 15.36 -22.47
N SER A 416 -37.11 14.30 -21.79
CA SER A 416 -37.50 13.98 -20.41
C SER A 416 -36.51 14.44 -19.36
N ARG A 417 -35.26 14.77 -19.75
CA ARG A 417 -34.13 15.06 -18.86
C ARG A 417 -33.77 13.89 -17.92
N GLU A 418 -34.18 12.68 -18.27
CA GLU A 418 -33.80 11.47 -17.54
C GLU A 418 -32.41 10.98 -17.96
N VAL A 419 -31.61 10.57 -16.99
CA VAL A 419 -30.31 9.94 -17.22
C VAL A 419 -30.55 8.48 -17.59
N VAL A 420 -29.99 8.06 -18.72
CA VAL A 420 -30.20 6.72 -19.29
C VAL A 420 -28.91 5.89 -19.35
N GLY A 421 -27.77 6.54 -19.21
CA GLY A 421 -26.49 5.83 -19.16
C GLY A 421 -25.35 6.73 -18.73
N VAL A 422 -24.16 6.12 -18.64
CA VAL A 422 -22.91 6.82 -18.34
C VAL A 422 -21.84 6.49 -19.36
N VAL A 423 -21.02 7.47 -19.72
CA VAL A 423 -19.94 7.32 -20.70
C VAL A 423 -19.01 6.20 -20.28
N SER A 424 -18.83 5.18 -21.13
CA SER A 424 -17.97 4.03 -20.86
C SER A 424 -16.75 4.06 -21.78
N TYR A 425 -16.89 3.69 -23.05
CA TYR A 425 -15.78 3.64 -24.00
C TYR A 425 -16.12 4.15 -25.40
N GLY A 426 -15.08 4.43 -26.16
CA GLY A 426 -15.13 4.87 -27.55
C GLY A 426 -13.73 4.83 -28.16
N GLU A 427 -13.61 5.31 -29.39
CA GLU A 427 -12.33 5.30 -30.11
C GLU A 427 -11.29 6.26 -29.53
N ARG A 428 -10.02 5.87 -29.55
CA ARG A 428 -8.92 6.52 -28.80
C ARG A 428 -8.77 8.02 -29.07
N PHE A 429 -9.01 8.44 -30.32
CA PHE A 429 -8.86 9.82 -30.78
C PHE A 429 -10.19 10.56 -30.94
N CYS A 430 -11.28 9.99 -30.43
CA CYS A 430 -12.61 10.60 -30.43
C CYS A 430 -13.07 11.06 -31.83
N PRO A 431 -12.93 10.24 -32.89
CA PRO A 431 -13.37 10.61 -34.22
C PRO A 431 -14.89 10.78 -34.27
N PHE A 432 -15.36 11.79 -35.00
CA PHE A 432 -16.78 11.93 -35.27
C PHE A 432 -17.28 10.82 -36.20
N GLY A 433 -18.56 10.50 -36.11
CA GLY A 433 -19.21 9.49 -36.95
C GLY A 433 -19.02 8.05 -36.49
N VAL A 434 -18.20 7.79 -35.47
CA VAL A 434 -18.07 6.47 -34.82
C VAL A 434 -19.00 6.43 -33.59
N PRO A 435 -19.75 5.33 -33.36
CA PRO A 435 -20.57 5.20 -32.17
C PRO A 435 -19.75 5.25 -30.88
N ILE A 436 -20.30 5.89 -29.86
CA ILE A 436 -19.78 5.90 -28.49
C ILE A 436 -20.67 5.01 -27.64
N VAL A 437 -20.07 4.21 -26.76
CA VAL A 437 -20.75 3.24 -25.90
C VAL A 437 -20.84 3.75 -24.46
N TYR A 438 -22.00 3.52 -23.86
CA TYR A 438 -22.35 3.93 -22.50
C TYR A 438 -22.86 2.70 -21.75
N GLY A 439 -22.60 2.62 -20.45
CA GLY A 439 -23.29 1.67 -19.58
C GLY A 439 -24.76 2.10 -19.45
N TYR A 440 -25.70 1.23 -19.78
CA TYR A 440 -27.13 1.49 -19.65
C TYR A 440 -27.55 1.38 -18.18
N ILE A 441 -28.24 2.40 -17.66
CA ILE A 441 -28.65 2.47 -16.26
C ILE A 441 -30.18 2.55 -16.19
N PRO A 442 -30.88 1.41 -16.06
CA PRO A 442 -32.31 1.40 -15.79
C PRO A 442 -32.61 1.80 -14.34
N ALA A 443 -33.75 2.46 -14.13
CA ALA A 443 -34.25 2.90 -12.82
C ALA A 443 -34.61 1.75 -11.86
#